data_AF-A0A165MBN6-F1
#
_entry.id   AF-A0A165MBN6-F1
#
_cell.length_a   1.000
_cell.length_b   1.000
_cell.length_c   1.000
_cell.angle_alpha   90.00
_cell.angle_beta   90.00
_cell.angle_gamma   90.00
#
_symmetry.space_group_name_H-M   'P 1'
#
loop_
_entity.id
_entity.type
_entity.pdbx_description
1 polymer ?
#
loop_
_entity_poly.entity_id
_entity_poly.type
_entity_poly.pdbx_seq_one_letter_code
_entity_poly.pdbx_strand_id
1 'polypeptide(L)'
;MEERKEVRDWEKRKGQASGQIWLAVEDGQKVHVKEVKSDPAKMWLKLKEVHVQQKPGTRFNAYDALLGLRKLEGESLTSLMARADKAMQDICALHPRDFTIDSLDNDLTSMALIRALPAEYNNFVSSLLLLDSLDLSKLQSAFQNEESQRFARGIDSSPSLAMAAGTSLLPCRAFAAHSVTGKVIPRLAASSRRTL
;
A
#
# COMPACT_ATOMS: atom_id res chain seq x y z
N MET A 1 30.66 -0.12 -46.44
CA MET A 1 30.46 -1.58 -46.57
C MET A 1 30.58 -2.26 -45.20
N GLU A 2 31.51 -1.80 -44.36
CA GLU A 2 31.67 -2.09 -42.92
C GLU A 2 30.36 -2.03 -42.11
N GLU A 3 29.64 -0.91 -42.19
CA GLU A 3 28.42 -0.65 -41.42
C GLU A 3 27.31 -1.69 -41.68
N ARG A 4 27.23 -2.19 -42.92
CA ARG A 4 26.29 -3.27 -43.31
C ARG A 4 26.68 -4.63 -42.72
N LYS A 5 27.96 -4.85 -42.43
CA LYS A 5 28.47 -6.06 -41.78
C LYS A 5 28.21 -6.00 -40.27
N GLU A 6 28.47 -4.86 -39.65
CA GLU A 6 28.21 -4.61 -38.24
C GLU A 6 26.73 -4.79 -37.88
N VAL A 7 25.81 -4.26 -38.69
CA VAL A 7 24.36 -4.45 -38.50
C VAL A 7 23.96 -5.94 -38.58
N ARG A 8 24.53 -6.70 -39.51
CA ARG A 8 24.26 -8.14 -39.61
C ARG A 8 24.80 -8.92 -38.42
N ASP A 9 26.00 -8.60 -37.98
CA ASP A 9 26.62 -9.24 -36.82
C ASP A 9 25.85 -8.93 -35.54
N TRP A 10 25.33 -7.70 -35.41
CA TRP A 10 24.42 -7.31 -34.34
C TRP A 10 23.12 -8.12 -34.34
N GLU A 11 22.41 -8.20 -35.47
CA GLU A 11 21.16 -8.97 -35.58
C GLU A 11 21.38 -10.46 -35.29
N LYS A 12 22.50 -11.03 -35.74
CA LYS A 12 22.87 -12.41 -35.41
C LYS A 12 23.04 -12.61 -33.90
N ARG A 13 23.77 -11.72 -33.22
CA ARG A 13 23.98 -11.77 -31.76
C ARG A 13 22.68 -11.56 -30.99
N LYS A 14 21.83 -10.65 -31.45
CA LYS A 14 20.49 -10.39 -30.89
C LYS A 14 19.60 -11.63 -30.96
N GLY A 15 19.59 -12.32 -32.10
CA GLY A 15 18.87 -13.58 -32.27
C GLY A 15 19.41 -14.69 -31.36
N GLN A 16 20.73 -14.82 -31.25
CA GLN A 16 21.38 -15.78 -30.35
C GLN A 16 21.02 -15.53 -28.89
N ALA A 17 21.08 -14.28 -28.42
CA ALA A 17 20.70 -13.90 -27.07
C ALA A 17 19.23 -14.26 -26.77
N SER A 18 18.33 -13.97 -27.72
CA SER A 18 16.91 -14.31 -27.56
C SER A 18 16.68 -15.82 -27.47
N GLY A 19 17.41 -16.59 -28.29
CA GLY A 19 17.40 -18.06 -28.24
C GLY A 19 17.90 -18.60 -26.90
N GLN A 20 18.99 -18.06 -26.37
CA GLN A 20 19.55 -18.45 -25.07
C GLN A 20 18.57 -18.16 -23.92
N ILE A 21 17.98 -16.97 -23.89
CA ILE A 21 16.96 -16.62 -22.89
C ILE A 21 15.77 -17.58 -23.00
N TRP A 22 15.27 -17.83 -24.22
CA TRP A 22 14.13 -18.74 -24.43
C TRP A 22 14.41 -20.18 -23.97
N LEU A 23 15.63 -20.67 -24.13
CA LEU A 23 16.03 -22.01 -23.69
C LEU A 23 16.20 -22.09 -22.17
N ALA A 24 16.65 -21.01 -21.52
CA ALA A 24 16.83 -20.95 -20.07
C ALA A 24 15.51 -20.78 -19.30
N VAL A 25 14.48 -20.22 -19.93
CA VAL A 25 13.15 -20.05 -19.31
C VAL A 25 12.41 -21.40 -19.30
N GLU A 26 11.84 -21.76 -18.15
CA GLU A 26 11.01 -22.95 -17.99
C GLU A 26 9.72 -22.87 -18.84
N ASP A 27 9.25 -24.01 -19.36
CA ASP A 27 8.13 -24.05 -20.30
C ASP A 27 6.85 -23.35 -19.80
N GLY A 28 6.54 -23.45 -18.50
CA GLY A 28 5.39 -22.76 -17.89
C GLY A 28 5.52 -21.23 -17.88
N GLN A 29 6.74 -20.70 -17.88
CA GLN A 29 7.02 -19.26 -17.82
C GLN A 29 7.19 -18.64 -19.22
N LYS A 30 7.36 -19.46 -20.27
CA LYS A 30 7.52 -19.00 -21.66
C LYS A 30 6.33 -18.19 -22.18
N VAL A 31 5.14 -18.39 -21.59
CA VAL A 31 3.94 -17.59 -21.91
C VAL A 31 4.17 -16.09 -21.73
N HIS A 32 5.00 -15.68 -20.77
CA HIS A 32 5.25 -14.27 -20.48
C HIS A 32 6.14 -13.58 -21.51
N VAL A 33 6.98 -14.33 -22.24
CA VAL A 33 7.97 -13.77 -23.18
C VAL A 33 7.71 -14.11 -24.65
N LYS A 34 6.67 -14.91 -24.95
CA LYS A 34 6.38 -15.41 -26.30
C LYS A 34 6.18 -14.29 -27.32
N GLU A 35 5.49 -13.21 -26.93
CA GLU A 35 5.19 -12.06 -27.80
C GLU A 35 6.40 -11.16 -28.06
N VAL A 36 7.41 -11.20 -27.18
CA VAL A 36 8.63 -10.38 -27.27
C VAL A 36 9.86 -11.19 -27.65
N LYS A 37 9.69 -12.42 -28.12
CA LYS A 37 10.78 -13.39 -28.40
C LYS A 37 11.85 -12.91 -29.39
N SER A 38 11.54 -11.91 -30.22
CA SER A 38 12.49 -11.35 -31.20
C SER A 38 13.43 -10.28 -30.62
N ASP A 39 13.20 -9.85 -29.38
CA ASP A 39 13.97 -8.81 -28.73
C ASP A 39 14.45 -9.28 -27.35
N PRO A 40 15.74 -9.62 -27.21
CA PRO A 40 16.26 -10.19 -25.97
C PRO A 40 16.20 -9.18 -24.81
N ALA A 41 16.28 -7.87 -25.09
CA ALA A 41 16.18 -6.85 -24.06
C ALA A 41 14.74 -6.77 -23.52
N LYS A 42 13.73 -6.83 -24.41
CA LYS A 42 12.33 -6.89 -23.99
C LYS A 42 11.99 -8.19 -23.27
N MET A 43 12.53 -9.33 -23.72
CA MET A 43 12.39 -10.59 -22.99
C MET A 43 12.92 -10.46 -21.57
N TRP A 44 14.14 -9.92 -21.40
CA TRP A 44 14.75 -9.75 -20.09
C TRP A 44 13.96 -8.78 -19.20
N LEU A 45 13.50 -7.66 -19.75
CA LEU A 45 12.66 -6.70 -19.02
C LEU A 45 11.34 -7.33 -18.57
N LYS A 46 10.69 -8.14 -19.42
CA LYS A 46 9.45 -8.81 -19.08
C LYS A 46 9.64 -9.89 -18.01
N LEU A 47 10.73 -10.66 -18.10
CA LEU A 47 11.11 -11.60 -17.04
C LEU A 47 11.40 -10.86 -15.73
N LYS A 48 12.12 -9.74 -15.78
CA LYS A 48 12.37 -8.91 -14.60
C LYS A 48 11.05 -8.40 -13.99
N GLU A 49 10.11 -7.92 -14.80
CA GLU A 49 8.81 -7.44 -14.36
C GLU A 49 7.99 -8.55 -13.68
N VAL A 50 7.97 -9.75 -14.25
CA VAL A 50 7.20 -10.89 -13.72
C VAL A 50 7.83 -11.47 -12.45
N HIS A 51 9.16 -11.58 -12.42
CA HIS A 51 9.86 -12.31 -11.35
C HIS A 51 10.45 -11.43 -10.25
N VAL A 52 10.82 -10.19 -10.56
CA VAL A 52 11.30 -9.22 -9.55
C VAL A 52 10.10 -8.37 -9.15
N GLN A 53 9.23 -8.96 -8.31
CA GLN A 53 8.10 -8.26 -7.72
C GLN A 53 8.61 -7.18 -6.77
N GLN A 54 8.83 -5.96 -7.30
CA GLN A 54 9.18 -4.75 -6.55
C GLN A 54 7.97 -4.20 -5.76
N LYS A 55 7.12 -5.11 -5.28
CA LYS A 55 5.97 -4.76 -4.46
C LYS A 55 6.45 -4.20 -3.11
N PRO A 56 5.67 -3.30 -2.49
CA PRO A 56 5.95 -2.78 -1.16
C PRO A 56 6.24 -3.88 -0.14
N GLY A 57 5.47 -4.98 -0.17
CA GLY A 57 5.69 -6.13 0.70
C GLY A 57 7.09 -6.74 0.59
N THR A 58 7.58 -6.96 -0.64
CA THR A 58 8.93 -7.51 -0.88
C THR A 58 10.01 -6.55 -0.38
N ARG A 59 9.85 -5.24 -0.60
CA ARG A 59 10.81 -4.21 -0.14
C ARG A 59 10.84 -4.12 1.39
N PHE A 60 9.68 -4.07 2.05
CA PHE A 60 9.60 -4.02 3.51
C PHE A 60 10.16 -5.29 4.16
N ASN A 61 9.94 -6.46 3.55
CA ASN A 61 10.57 -7.71 4.01
C ASN A 61 12.10 -7.67 3.91
N ALA A 62 12.67 -7.03 2.88
CA ALA A 62 14.11 -6.87 2.74
C ALA A 62 14.69 -5.93 3.80
N TYR A 63 14.00 -4.83 4.11
CA TYR A 63 14.35 -3.97 5.24
C TYR A 63 14.27 -4.70 6.57
N ASP A 64 13.23 -5.53 6.78
CA ASP A 64 13.11 -6.37 7.97
C ASP A 64 14.26 -7.37 8.11
N ALA A 65 14.69 -7.97 6.99
CA ALA A 65 15.83 -8.88 7.00
C ALA A 65 17.12 -8.18 7.42
N LEU A 66 17.35 -6.94 6.95
CA LEU A 66 18.52 -6.13 7.32
C LEU A 66 18.44 -5.64 8.77
N LEU A 67 17.34 -5.00 9.17
CA LEU A 67 17.17 -4.39 10.49
C LEU A 67 16.98 -5.44 11.59
N GLY A 68 16.50 -6.63 11.23
CA GLY A 68 16.37 -7.79 12.10
C GLY A 68 17.67 -8.60 12.26
N LEU A 69 18.77 -8.21 11.61
CA LEU A 69 20.03 -8.93 11.74
C LEU A 69 20.50 -8.95 13.19
N ARG A 70 20.68 -10.17 13.69
CA ARG A 70 21.37 -10.44 14.94
C ARG A 70 22.50 -11.42 14.72
N LYS A 71 23.56 -11.29 15.51
CA LYS A 71 24.66 -12.25 15.53
C LYS A 71 24.13 -13.59 16.04
N LEU A 72 24.40 -14.66 15.30
CA LEU A 72 24.02 -16.01 15.71
C LEU A 72 25.06 -16.61 16.67
N GLU A 73 24.65 -17.64 17.41
CA GLU A 73 25.56 -18.43 18.24
C GLU A 73 26.57 -19.18 17.36
N GLY A 74 27.85 -19.17 17.75
CA GLY A 74 28.93 -19.77 16.95
C GLY A 74 29.30 -19.02 15.66
N GLU A 75 28.58 -17.96 15.29
CA GLU A 75 28.88 -17.19 14.09
C GLU A 75 30.07 -16.24 14.28
N SER A 76 30.93 -16.13 13.27
CA SER A 76 32.02 -15.15 13.22
C SER A 76 31.52 -13.75 12.84
N LEU A 77 32.24 -12.70 13.24
CA LEU A 77 31.90 -11.33 12.85
C LEU A 77 31.97 -11.11 11.34
N THR A 78 32.90 -11.77 10.64
CA THR A 78 33.02 -11.72 9.18
C THR A 78 31.80 -12.32 8.48
N SER A 79 31.24 -13.41 9.01
CA SER A 79 30.00 -14.00 8.51
C SER A 79 28.82 -13.04 8.67
N LEU A 80 28.71 -12.39 9.83
CA LEU A 80 27.68 -11.38 10.07
C LEU A 80 27.81 -10.20 9.10
N MET A 81 29.03 -9.70 8.85
CA MET A 81 29.29 -8.65 7.86
C MET A 81 28.83 -9.07 6.46
N ALA A 82 29.18 -10.28 6.02
CA ALA A 82 28.76 -10.79 4.72
C ALA A 82 27.23 -10.91 4.59
N ARG A 83 26.52 -11.26 5.68
CA ARG A 83 25.05 -11.25 5.69
C ARG A 83 24.47 -9.85 5.61
N ALA A 84 25.07 -8.87 6.27
CA ALA A 84 24.67 -7.48 6.17
C ALA A 84 24.88 -6.94 4.74
N ASP A 85 26.03 -7.23 4.13
CA ASP A 85 26.32 -6.86 2.75
C ASP A 85 25.31 -7.46 1.78
N LYS A 86 24.99 -8.76 1.95
CA LYS A 86 23.97 -9.44 1.14
C LYS A 86 22.59 -8.81 1.32
N ALA A 87 22.16 -8.56 2.55
CA ALA A 87 20.87 -7.94 2.82
C ALA A 87 20.75 -6.55 2.18
N MET A 88 21.83 -5.76 2.19
CA MET A 88 21.87 -4.46 1.51
C MET A 88 21.83 -4.61 -0.01
N GLN A 89 22.53 -5.60 -0.58
CA GLN A 89 22.46 -5.91 -2.01
C GLN A 89 21.04 -6.31 -2.44
N ASP A 90 20.34 -7.09 -1.63
CA ASP A 90 18.96 -7.50 -1.88
C ASP A 90 18.01 -6.28 -1.89
N ILE A 91 18.18 -5.33 -0.95
CA ILE A 91 17.45 -4.06 -0.94
C ILE A 91 17.72 -3.25 -2.22
N CYS A 92 19.00 -3.08 -2.57
CA CYS A 92 19.41 -2.36 -3.78
C CYS A 92 18.86 -3.00 -5.07
N ALA A 93 18.74 -4.33 -5.12
CA ALA A 93 18.18 -5.03 -6.27
C ALA A 93 16.67 -4.78 -6.45
N LEU A 94 15.96 -4.43 -5.38
CA LEU A 94 14.54 -4.11 -5.37
C LEU A 94 14.25 -2.62 -5.64
N HIS A 95 15.25 -1.76 -5.64
CA HIS A 95 15.07 -0.35 -5.95
C HIS A 95 14.76 -0.13 -7.45
N PRO A 96 13.80 0.75 -7.77
CA PRO A 96 13.63 1.30 -9.10
C PRO A 96 14.91 2.00 -9.60
N ARG A 97 15.02 2.20 -10.92
CA ARG A 97 16.21 2.82 -11.53
C ARG A 97 16.41 4.28 -11.13
N ASP A 98 15.34 4.95 -10.74
CA ASP A 98 15.21 6.35 -10.37
C ASP A 98 15.02 6.54 -8.86
N PHE A 99 15.47 5.57 -8.05
CA PHE A 99 15.32 5.62 -6.59
C PHE A 99 16.15 6.77 -5.99
N THR A 100 15.46 7.71 -5.36
CA THR A 100 16.04 8.88 -4.68
C THR A 100 16.07 8.71 -3.17
N ILE A 101 16.78 9.60 -2.47
CA ILE A 101 16.73 9.64 -1.00
C ILE A 101 15.31 9.91 -0.47
N ASP A 102 14.53 10.73 -1.18
CA ASP A 102 13.12 10.96 -0.84
C ASP A 102 12.29 9.68 -0.97
N SER A 103 12.64 8.81 -1.92
CA SER A 103 11.99 7.49 -2.08
C SER A 103 12.29 6.59 -0.89
N LEU A 104 13.53 6.64 -0.37
CA LEU A 104 13.92 5.93 0.85
C LEU A 104 13.17 6.46 2.08
N ASP A 105 13.10 7.77 2.27
CA ASP A 105 12.39 8.38 3.40
C ASP A 105 10.89 8.02 3.37
N ASN A 106 10.28 7.99 2.18
CA ASN A 106 8.90 7.56 1.99
C ASN A 106 8.71 6.06 2.33
N ASP A 107 9.61 5.18 1.87
CA ASP A 107 9.55 3.75 2.17
C ASP A 107 9.71 3.50 3.69
N LEU A 108 10.68 4.14 4.34
CA LEU A 108 10.92 4.01 5.78
C LEU A 108 9.74 4.53 6.60
N THR A 109 9.19 5.69 6.23
CA THR A 109 8.01 6.25 6.90
C THR A 109 6.80 5.32 6.73
N SER A 110 6.57 4.81 5.52
CA SER A 110 5.47 3.89 5.24
C SER A 110 5.61 2.59 6.02
N MET A 111 6.82 2.01 6.06
CA MET A 111 7.11 0.81 6.83
C MET A 111 6.87 1.04 8.32
N ALA A 112 7.36 2.15 8.87
CA ALA A 112 7.17 2.48 10.29
C ALA A 112 5.69 2.61 10.66
N LEU A 113 4.89 3.29 9.82
CA LEU A 113 3.45 3.43 10.03
C LEU A 113 2.73 2.08 10.01
N ILE A 114 3.05 1.21 9.04
CA ILE A 114 2.46 -0.13 8.95
C ILE A 114 2.83 -0.98 10.17
N ARG A 115 4.07 -0.90 10.65
CA ARG A 115 4.54 -1.63 11.85
C ARG A 115 3.95 -1.11 13.16
N ALA A 116 3.58 0.16 13.20
CA ALA A 116 2.96 0.76 14.38
C ALA A 116 1.51 0.32 14.59
N LEU A 117 0.89 -0.31 13.59
CA LEU A 117 -0.49 -0.78 13.69
C LEU A 117 -0.60 -2.03 14.60
N PRO A 118 -1.61 -2.08 15.48
CA PRO A 118 -1.86 -3.26 16.29
C PRO A 118 -2.44 -4.41 15.45
N ALA A 119 -2.39 -5.63 15.99
CA ALA A 119 -2.81 -6.85 15.28
C ALA A 119 -4.26 -6.83 14.76
N GLU A 120 -5.12 -5.98 15.32
CA GLU A 120 -6.50 -5.73 14.89
C GLU A 120 -6.59 -5.20 13.44
N TYR A 121 -5.49 -4.64 12.94
CA TYR A 121 -5.35 -4.09 11.60
C TYR A 121 -4.69 -5.08 10.63
N ASN A 122 -4.41 -6.34 11.04
CA ASN A 122 -3.71 -7.31 10.20
C ASN A 122 -4.34 -7.50 8.82
N ASN A 123 -5.68 -7.56 8.71
CA ASN A 123 -6.35 -7.69 7.42
C ASN A 123 -6.11 -6.48 6.51
N PHE A 124 -6.09 -5.28 7.10
CA PHE A 124 -5.78 -4.04 6.40
C PHE A 124 -4.31 -4.01 5.97
N VAL A 125 -3.39 -4.37 6.88
CA VAL A 125 -1.95 -4.50 6.58
C VAL A 125 -1.72 -5.49 5.44
N SER A 126 -2.31 -6.69 5.49
CA SER A 126 -2.21 -7.67 4.41
C SER A 126 -2.70 -7.11 3.07
N SER A 127 -3.80 -6.35 3.08
CA SER A 127 -4.32 -5.69 1.87
C SER A 127 -3.35 -4.65 1.31
N LEU A 128 -2.71 -3.85 2.17
CA LEU A 128 -1.70 -2.87 1.77
C LEU A 128 -0.46 -3.52 1.16
N LEU A 129 0.01 -4.64 1.72
CA LEU A 129 1.22 -5.33 1.25
C LEU A 129 1.02 -6.06 -0.09
N LEU A 130 -0.23 -6.32 -0.48
CA LEU A 130 -0.58 -6.94 -1.76
C LEU A 130 -0.62 -5.96 -2.94
N LEU A 131 -0.67 -4.64 -2.65
CA LEU A 131 -0.69 -3.59 -3.67
C LEU A 131 0.56 -3.65 -4.56
N ASP A 132 0.40 -3.30 -5.83
CA ASP A 132 1.53 -3.27 -6.78
C ASP A 132 2.45 -2.07 -6.55
N SER A 133 1.92 -0.98 -6.00
CA SER A 133 2.69 0.19 -5.56
C SER A 133 2.07 0.80 -4.31
N LEU A 134 2.91 1.29 -3.40
CA LEU A 134 2.51 2.00 -2.19
C LEU A 134 3.47 3.16 -2.00
N ASP A 135 2.92 4.37 -2.02
CA ASP A 135 3.61 5.59 -1.65
C ASP A 135 2.98 6.13 -0.35
N LEU A 136 3.66 7.09 0.27
CA LEU A 136 3.23 7.63 1.56
C LEU A 136 1.86 8.32 1.48
N SER A 137 1.56 9.01 0.37
CA SER A 137 0.27 9.71 0.21
C SER A 137 -0.89 8.74 0.03
N LYS A 138 -0.74 7.67 -0.76
CA LYS A 138 -1.73 6.58 -0.86
C LYS A 138 -1.91 5.90 0.48
N LEU A 139 -0.83 5.65 1.22
CA LEU A 139 -0.92 5.05 2.56
C LEU A 139 -1.75 5.93 3.50
N GLN A 140 -1.48 7.24 3.55
CA GLN A 140 -2.23 8.19 4.35
C GLN A 140 -3.72 8.19 3.97
N SER A 141 -4.03 8.19 2.68
CA SER A 141 -5.43 8.12 2.22
C SER A 141 -6.10 6.80 2.61
N ALA A 142 -5.36 5.68 2.54
CA ALA A 142 -5.86 4.36 2.92
C ALA A 142 -6.14 4.29 4.44
N PHE A 143 -5.29 4.91 5.26
CA PHE A 143 -5.48 5.01 6.71
C PHE A 143 -6.76 5.79 7.04
N GLN A 144 -6.96 6.95 6.42
CA GLN A 144 -8.17 7.77 6.62
C GLN A 144 -9.45 7.02 6.21
N ASN A 145 -9.38 6.29 5.10
CA ASN A 145 -10.49 5.48 4.60
C ASN A 145 -10.80 4.32 5.55
N GLU A 146 -9.78 3.59 6.01
CA GLU A 146 -9.95 2.47 6.95
C GLU A 146 -10.51 2.94 8.30
N GLU A 147 -10.04 4.07 8.82
CA GLU A 147 -10.57 4.69 10.03
C GLU A 147 -12.05 5.06 9.87
N SER A 148 -12.41 5.69 8.75
CA SER A 148 -13.80 6.03 8.42
C SER A 148 -14.70 4.78 8.36
N GLN A 149 -14.21 3.70 7.75
CA GLN A 149 -14.94 2.43 7.65
C GLN A 149 -15.09 1.72 9.00
N ARG A 150 -14.09 1.78 9.87
CA ARG A 150 -14.21 1.26 11.25
C ARG A 150 -15.20 2.08 12.07
N PHE A 151 -15.17 3.41 11.93
CA PHE A 151 -16.11 4.29 12.60
C PHE A 151 -17.56 4.01 12.19
N ALA A 152 -17.83 3.86 10.88
CA ALA A 152 -19.15 3.49 10.38
C ALA A 152 -19.64 2.13 10.93
N ARG A 153 -18.78 1.10 10.92
CA ARG A 153 -19.09 -0.21 11.53
C ARG A 153 -19.35 -0.11 13.03
N GLY A 154 -18.64 0.76 13.74
CA GLY A 154 -18.86 1.02 15.16
C GLY A 154 -20.20 1.69 15.47
N ILE A 155 -20.68 2.58 14.58
CA ILE A 155 -22.00 3.22 14.68
C ILE A 155 -23.13 2.23 14.42
N ASP A 156 -23.00 1.40 13.37
CA ASP A 156 -24.01 0.38 13.03
C ASP A 156 -24.07 -0.78 14.04
N SER A 157 -23.03 -0.92 14.88
CA SER A 157 -22.99 -1.90 15.98
C SER A 157 -23.66 -1.41 17.26
N SER A 158 -24.15 -0.16 17.32
CA SER A 158 -25.11 0.25 18.36
C SER A 158 -26.48 -0.32 18.00
N PRO A 159 -27.08 -1.19 18.84
CA PRO A 159 -28.45 -1.63 18.61
C PRO A 159 -29.35 -0.40 18.73
N SER A 160 -29.85 0.09 17.61
CA SER A 160 -30.94 1.05 17.58
C SER A 160 -32.11 0.43 18.36
N LEU A 161 -32.38 0.97 19.55
CA LEU A 161 -33.62 0.76 20.29
C LEU A 161 -34.77 1.35 19.46
N ALA A 162 -35.24 0.58 18.49
CA ALA A 162 -36.47 0.87 17.77
C ALA A 162 -37.43 -0.30 17.91
N MET A 163 -38.68 0.04 18.23
CA MET A 163 -39.89 -0.79 18.31
C MET A 163 -40.19 -1.45 19.66
N ALA A 164 -40.69 -0.63 20.59
CA ALA A 164 -41.77 -1.09 21.48
C ALA A 164 -43.11 -0.74 20.82
N ALA A 165 -43.64 -1.68 20.03
CA ALA A 165 -45.06 -1.74 19.74
C ALA A 165 -45.77 -2.31 20.99
N GLY A 166 -46.65 -1.52 21.60
CA GLY A 166 -47.39 -1.91 22.79
C GLY A 166 -48.80 -1.35 22.73
N THR A 167 -49.69 -2.08 22.07
CA THR A 167 -51.13 -1.88 22.03
C THR A 167 -51.72 -2.02 23.44
N SER A 168 -52.36 -0.99 23.99
CA SER A 168 -53.48 -1.18 24.94
C SER A 168 -54.45 0.01 24.93
N LEU A 169 -55.62 -0.25 24.32
CA LEU A 169 -56.98 0.04 24.77
C LEU A 169 -57.28 1.42 25.42
N LEU A 170 -57.93 2.27 24.62
CA LEU A 170 -58.91 3.29 25.04
C LEU A 170 -60.15 2.63 25.70
N PRO A 171 -60.94 3.29 26.59
CA PRO A 171 -61.78 4.41 26.15
C PRO A 171 -62.09 5.57 27.13
N CYS A 172 -62.19 6.76 26.52
CA CYS A 172 -63.19 7.83 26.71
C CYS A 172 -63.62 8.31 28.12
N ARG A 173 -63.30 9.58 28.44
CA ARG A 173 -64.26 10.72 28.40
C ARG A 173 -63.62 12.07 28.81
N ALA A 174 -63.60 13.00 27.85
CA ALA A 174 -64.03 14.41 27.83
C ALA A 174 -63.58 15.48 28.88
N PHE A 175 -63.52 16.73 28.36
CA PHE A 175 -63.45 18.08 28.96
C PHE A 175 -62.04 18.59 29.37
N ALA A 176 -61.56 19.81 29.05
CA ALA A 176 -62.12 21.01 28.43
C ALA A 176 -61.01 21.92 27.83
N ALA A 177 -61.40 22.85 26.97
CA ALA A 177 -60.57 23.86 26.29
C ALA A 177 -60.42 25.18 27.06
N HIS A 178 -59.52 26.05 26.54
CA HIS A 178 -59.21 27.47 26.87
C HIS A 178 -58.12 27.68 27.95
N SER A 179 -57.19 28.65 27.89
CA SER A 179 -56.95 29.80 27.02
C SER A 179 -55.56 30.42 27.32
N VAL A 180 -54.87 30.88 26.25
CA VAL A 180 -54.16 32.17 26.05
C VAL A 180 -53.23 32.77 27.13
N THR A 181 -52.04 33.20 26.67
CA THR A 181 -51.22 34.43 26.96
C THR A 181 -49.74 34.04 27.12
N GLY A 182 -48.72 34.72 26.58
CA GLY A 182 -48.60 35.88 25.72
C GLY A 182 -47.11 36.23 25.54
N LYS A 183 -46.77 36.76 24.35
CA LYS A 183 -45.87 37.90 24.06
C LYS A 183 -44.38 37.81 24.56
N VAL A 184 -43.35 37.60 23.71
CA VAL A 184 -42.71 38.48 22.68
C VAL A 184 -41.54 39.36 23.22
N ILE A 185 -40.38 39.21 22.51
CA ILE A 185 -39.32 40.18 22.15
C ILE A 185 -37.93 40.20 22.88
N PRO A 186 -36.84 40.50 22.12
CA PRO A 186 -35.43 40.20 22.42
C PRO A 186 -34.55 41.45 22.70
N ARG A 187 -33.24 41.25 22.95
CA ARG A 187 -32.16 42.26 22.90
C ARG A 187 -30.88 41.55 22.46
N LEU A 188 -30.19 41.84 21.36
CA LEU A 188 -29.63 43.07 20.75
C LEU A 188 -28.29 43.55 21.37
N ALA A 189 -27.33 43.78 20.45
CA ALA A 189 -26.07 44.54 20.51
C ALA A 189 -24.83 43.79 21.06
N ALA A 190 -23.78 43.50 20.29
CA ALA A 190 -22.87 44.32 19.47
C ALA A 190 -21.79 45.07 20.29
N SER A 191 -20.51 44.73 20.04
CA SER A 191 -19.32 45.61 20.13
C SER A 191 -18.11 44.82 19.62
N SER A 192 -17.60 45.04 18.40
CA SER A 192 -16.73 46.12 17.91
C SER A 192 -15.25 46.01 18.30
N ARG A 193 -14.44 45.64 17.29
CA ARG A 193 -13.12 46.16 16.86
C ARG A 193 -12.03 46.53 17.89
N ARG A 194 -10.80 46.05 17.63
CA ARG A 194 -9.57 46.81 17.26
C ARG A 194 -8.36 45.86 17.31
N THR A 195 -7.66 45.57 16.20
CA THR A 195 -6.44 46.25 15.71
C THR A 195 -5.38 46.55 16.77
N LEU A 196 -4.30 45.76 16.78
CA LEU A 196 -2.99 46.13 16.23
C LEU A 196 -2.18 44.85 15.96
#